data_AF-A0A496ASL1-F1
#
_entry.id   AF-A0A496ASL1-F1
#
_cell.length_a   1.000
_cell.length_b   1.000
_cell.length_c   1.000
_cell.angle_alpha   90.00
_cell.angle_beta   90.00
_cell.angle_gamma   90.00
#
_symmetry.space_group_name_H-M   'P 1'
#
loop_
_entity.id
_entity.type
_entity.pdbx_description
1 polymer ?
#
loop_
_entity_poly.entity_id
_entity_poly.type
_entity_poly.pdbx_seq_one_letter_code
_entity_poly.pdbx_strand_id
1 'polypeptide(L)'
;MDLRRQPPRRPTNLGVAGIVGAARMTDKARAYNAETLDDFVYGKESGLDMRILKFLSISPDEFAEAADENDDEALGKWMLEQGNKSTEQIDEFNRKELERIPADRKHKRMLEERLAKYAPGRTDITTVLQSIELDDWGCYWQVDLTERPPRSARSRDIAGICGVARMADKARAERAEKIGEYKFGDISGQDVRILEFLGVSAETFQEAAVKNPNDIEIGEWVQENCNKTQDEIHAYNQAMVNRGPDETSRERFEARRQEVAPTRTDINTWVALQDLDDEQSFGIVDLQRRAPRSPYNTDVNGMVHLARLIDKGRAFIGNTLGEYFYAEDSGIDRATLGFLGVTPADFTEALKEYSTDQEIESWLKENNPKSEEEIQEFNKKMTQMGPENERYKAMMANMLRKLGTDRSDINTWFALMDLDDEKTFAV
;
A
#
# COMPACT_ATOMS: atom_id res chain seq x y z
N MET A 1 5.09 -2.52 5.59
CA MET A 1 3.66 -2.25 5.86
C MET A 1 3.49 -0.75 5.94
N ASP A 2 2.49 -0.18 5.28
CA ASP A 2 2.25 1.27 5.30
C ASP A 2 1.22 1.64 6.38
N LEU A 3 1.68 2.13 7.53
CA LEU A 3 0.80 2.45 8.67
C LEU A 3 0.08 3.79 8.53
N ARG A 4 0.35 4.56 7.47
CA ARG A 4 -0.44 5.75 7.10
C ARG A 4 -1.86 5.39 6.66
N ARG A 5 -2.13 4.11 6.39
CA ARG A 5 -3.37 3.64 5.75
C ARG A 5 -4.12 2.57 6.55
N GLN A 6 -3.47 1.96 7.53
CA GLN A 6 -4.00 0.87 8.33
C GLN A 6 -3.25 0.76 9.66
N PRO A 7 -3.86 0.20 10.72
CA PRO A 7 -3.16 0.00 11.97
C PRO A 7 -2.21 -1.20 11.84
N PRO A 8 -1.16 -1.29 12.66
CA PRO A 8 -0.40 -2.53 12.79
C PRO A 8 -1.30 -3.62 13.41
N ARG A 9 -0.85 -4.87 13.39
CA ARG A 9 -1.58 -5.99 14.00
C ARG A 9 -1.97 -5.70 15.44
N ARG A 10 -3.05 -6.34 15.90
CA ARG A 10 -3.53 -6.15 17.26
C ARG A 10 -2.47 -6.62 18.26
N PRO A 11 -2.30 -5.94 19.41
CA PRO A 11 -1.35 -6.38 20.41
C PRO A 11 -1.60 -7.81 20.91
N THR A 12 -2.82 -8.34 20.83
CA THR A 12 -3.10 -9.74 21.20
C THR A 12 -2.75 -10.77 20.11
N ASN A 13 -2.29 -10.36 18.92
CA ASN A 13 -1.80 -11.27 17.90
C ASN A 13 -0.48 -11.92 18.34
N LEU A 14 -0.46 -13.26 18.40
CA LEU A 14 0.68 -14.07 18.86
C LEU A 14 1.53 -14.64 17.71
N GLY A 15 1.28 -14.22 16.47
CA GLY A 15 1.90 -14.76 15.27
C GLY A 15 3.43 -14.62 15.19
N VAL A 16 4.03 -13.76 16.02
CA VAL A 16 5.48 -13.60 16.13
C VAL A 16 5.94 -14.00 17.52
N ALA A 17 6.79 -15.04 17.58
CA ALA A 17 7.40 -15.61 18.80
C ALA A 17 6.41 -16.06 19.90
N GLY A 18 5.09 -16.08 19.65
CA GLY A 18 4.10 -16.35 20.68
C GLY A 18 4.03 -15.28 21.77
N ILE A 19 4.53 -14.06 21.50
CA ILE A 19 4.64 -12.97 22.49
C ILE A 19 3.63 -11.87 22.19
N VAL A 20 2.84 -11.49 23.19
CA VAL A 20 1.88 -10.38 23.10
C VAL A 20 2.58 -9.08 22.71
N GLY A 21 2.10 -8.45 21.65
CA GLY A 21 2.62 -7.21 21.08
C GLY A 21 3.80 -7.38 20.14
N ALA A 22 4.38 -8.57 19.99
CA ALA A 22 5.52 -8.80 19.11
C ALA A 22 5.16 -8.62 17.62
N ALA A 23 4.02 -9.16 17.18
CA ALA A 23 3.50 -8.97 15.82
C ALA A 23 3.30 -7.46 15.51
N ARG A 24 2.65 -6.75 16.43
CA ARG A 24 2.48 -5.30 16.35
C ARG A 24 3.81 -4.54 16.28
N MET A 25 4.77 -4.89 17.13
CA MET A 25 6.09 -4.26 17.16
C MET A 25 6.88 -4.53 15.87
N THR A 26 6.72 -5.72 15.29
CA THR A 26 7.28 -6.09 13.98
C THR A 26 6.75 -5.18 12.88
N ASP A 27 5.43 -5.01 12.80
CA ASP A 27 4.80 -4.15 11.79
C ASP A 27 5.28 -2.70 11.90
N LYS A 28 5.40 -2.20 13.13
CA LYS A 28 5.92 -0.87 13.43
C LYS A 28 7.40 -0.73 13.13
N ALA A 29 8.22 -1.74 13.39
CA ALA A 29 9.64 -1.73 13.04
C ALA A 29 9.84 -1.66 11.52
N ARG A 30 9.09 -2.48 10.77
CA ARG A 30 9.11 -2.45 9.29
C ARG A 30 8.61 -1.11 8.74
N ALA A 31 7.56 -0.55 9.32
CA ALA A 31 7.06 0.77 8.94
C ALA A 31 8.03 1.90 9.30
N TYR A 32 8.75 1.78 10.42
CA TYR A 32 9.82 2.70 10.81
C TYR A 32 10.96 2.67 9.79
N ASN A 33 11.45 1.49 9.40
CA ASN A 33 12.49 1.35 8.37
C ASN A 33 12.06 1.89 7.00
N ALA A 34 10.77 1.73 6.67
CA ALA A 34 10.18 2.20 5.42
C ALA A 34 9.68 3.66 5.49
N GLU A 35 9.87 4.37 6.60
CA GLU A 35 9.39 5.76 6.81
C GLU A 35 7.87 5.94 6.58
N THR A 36 7.08 4.93 6.97
CA THR A 36 5.62 4.87 6.81
C THR A 36 4.88 4.67 8.15
N LEU A 37 5.47 5.15 9.24
CA LEU A 37 4.98 4.94 10.61
C LEU A 37 3.76 5.81 10.98
N ASP A 38 3.60 6.97 10.35
CA ASP A 38 2.54 7.96 10.62
C ASP A 38 2.45 8.39 12.10
N ASP A 39 1.25 8.40 12.70
CA ASP A 39 1.01 8.74 14.12
C ASP A 39 1.46 7.62 15.10
N PHE A 40 1.90 6.46 14.60
CA PHE A 40 2.42 5.40 15.45
C PHE A 40 3.86 5.71 15.89
N VAL A 41 4.28 5.12 17.01
CA VAL A 41 5.64 5.32 17.56
C VAL A 41 6.31 3.97 17.78
N TYR A 42 7.58 3.83 17.42
CA TYR A 42 8.35 2.59 17.53
C TYR A 42 9.42 2.66 18.63
N GLY A 43 9.76 1.52 19.22
CA GLY A 43 10.92 1.37 20.09
C GLY A 43 10.81 2.21 21.37
N LYS A 44 11.80 3.09 21.62
CA LYS A 44 11.92 3.88 22.88
C LYS A 44 10.72 4.76 23.18
N GLU A 45 9.98 5.18 22.16
CA GLU A 45 8.81 6.03 22.29
C GLU A 45 7.53 5.23 22.58
N SER A 46 7.57 3.91 22.36
CA SER A 46 6.44 3.03 22.63
C SER A 46 6.61 2.27 23.95
N GLY A 47 5.68 2.51 24.88
CA GLY A 47 5.69 1.82 26.17
C GLY A 47 5.55 0.30 26.04
N LEU A 48 4.78 -0.20 25.07
CA LEU A 48 4.60 -1.65 24.84
C LEU A 48 5.87 -2.26 24.24
N ASP A 49 6.41 -1.68 23.17
CA ASP A 49 7.65 -2.17 22.53
C ASP A 49 8.79 -2.24 23.55
N MET A 50 8.98 -1.18 24.36
CA MET A 50 10.03 -1.19 25.38
C MET A 50 9.86 -2.26 26.46
N ARG A 51 8.64 -2.74 26.74
CA ARG A 51 8.46 -3.86 27.68
C ARG A 51 8.88 -5.18 27.05
N ILE A 52 8.57 -5.39 25.77
CA ILE A 52 8.98 -6.58 25.00
C ILE A 52 10.50 -6.59 24.81
N LEU A 53 11.06 -5.48 24.32
CA LEU A 53 12.50 -5.33 24.09
C LEU A 53 13.32 -5.52 25.38
N LYS A 54 12.87 -4.96 26.52
CA LYS A 54 13.52 -5.21 27.82
C LYS A 54 13.37 -6.65 28.28
N PHE A 55 12.21 -7.27 28.08
CA PHE A 55 12.00 -8.66 28.43
C PHE A 55 12.99 -9.55 27.68
N LEU A 56 13.16 -9.33 26.37
CA LEU A 56 14.07 -10.09 25.51
C LEU A 56 15.54 -9.61 25.57
N SER A 57 15.82 -8.47 26.20
CA SER A 57 17.16 -7.86 26.21
C SER A 57 17.70 -7.52 24.81
N ILE A 58 16.79 -7.09 23.92
CA ILE A 58 17.08 -6.68 22.54
C ILE A 58 16.96 -5.15 22.45
N SER A 59 17.86 -4.49 21.73
CA SER A 59 17.73 -3.06 21.46
C SER A 59 16.72 -2.77 20.32
N PRO A 60 16.09 -1.58 20.28
CA PRO A 60 15.21 -1.22 19.17
C PRO A 60 15.89 -1.29 17.79
N ASP A 61 17.18 -0.96 17.71
CA ASP A 61 17.90 -0.93 16.45
C ASP A 61 18.18 -2.35 15.94
N GLU A 62 18.64 -3.26 16.82
CA GLU A 62 18.82 -4.68 16.50
C GLU A 62 17.50 -5.36 16.09
N PHE A 63 16.39 -5.02 16.76
CA PHE A 63 15.08 -5.55 16.38
C PHE A 63 14.62 -5.02 15.02
N ALA A 64 14.84 -3.74 14.74
CA ALA A 64 14.44 -3.14 13.47
C ALA A 64 15.22 -3.72 12.30
N GLU A 65 16.53 -3.96 12.47
CA GLU A 65 17.36 -4.65 11.48
C GLU A 65 16.85 -6.09 11.26
N ALA A 66 16.65 -6.86 12.33
CA ALA A 66 16.14 -8.23 12.22
C ALA A 66 14.75 -8.30 11.56
N ALA A 67 13.85 -7.35 11.85
CA ALA A 67 12.51 -7.31 11.27
C ALA A 67 12.49 -6.99 9.77
N ASP A 68 13.54 -6.33 9.24
CA ASP A 68 13.72 -6.07 7.82
C ASP A 68 14.27 -7.28 7.06
N GLU A 69 15.16 -8.04 7.72
CA GLU A 69 15.84 -9.19 7.13
C GLU A 69 15.02 -10.49 7.15
N ASN A 70 14.00 -10.57 8.01
CA ASN A 70 13.29 -11.81 8.30
C ASN A 70 11.78 -11.69 8.10
N ASP A 71 11.18 -12.76 7.58
CA ASP A 71 9.74 -12.98 7.70
C ASP A 71 9.33 -13.24 9.17
N ASP A 72 8.03 -13.33 9.44
CA ASP A 72 7.51 -13.44 10.80
C ASP A 72 7.93 -14.73 11.51
N GLU A 73 8.07 -15.83 10.77
CA GLU A 73 8.49 -17.12 11.34
C GLU A 73 9.97 -17.08 11.73
N ALA A 74 10.83 -16.62 10.82
CA ALA A 74 12.26 -16.47 11.04
C ALA A 74 12.56 -15.44 12.13
N LEU A 75 11.86 -14.29 12.12
CA LEU A 75 11.97 -13.27 13.17
C LEU A 75 11.54 -13.84 14.52
N GLY A 76 10.44 -14.60 14.55
CA GLY A 76 9.98 -15.26 15.76
C GLY A 76 11.04 -16.20 16.35
N LYS A 77 11.69 -17.02 15.52
CA LYS A 77 12.80 -17.89 15.95
C LYS A 77 13.98 -17.08 16.49
N TRP A 78 14.39 -16.04 15.76
CA TRP A 78 15.47 -15.15 16.19
C TRP A 78 15.17 -14.49 17.54
N MET A 79 13.94 -14.00 17.76
CA MET A 79 13.54 -13.39 19.03
C MET A 79 13.65 -14.38 20.20
N LEU A 80 13.24 -15.63 19.99
CA LEU A 80 13.31 -16.67 21.01
C LEU A 80 14.78 -17.05 21.34
N GLU A 81 15.63 -17.12 20.32
CA GLU A 81 17.06 -17.37 20.47
C GLU A 81 17.77 -16.25 21.23
N GLN A 82 17.55 -14.98 20.84
CA GLN A 82 18.15 -13.82 21.51
C GLN A 82 17.64 -13.65 22.94
N GLY A 83 16.32 -13.78 23.14
CA GLY A 83 15.69 -13.58 24.43
C GLY A 83 16.03 -14.64 25.48
N ASN A 84 16.32 -15.86 25.01
CA ASN A 84 16.61 -17.04 25.81
C ASN A 84 15.62 -17.20 26.99
N LYS A 85 14.32 -17.13 26.67
CA LYS A 85 13.22 -17.25 27.63
C LYS A 85 12.60 -18.63 27.55
N SER A 86 12.26 -19.19 28.72
CA SER A 86 11.44 -20.40 28.75
C SER A 86 9.99 -20.08 28.36
N THR A 87 9.25 -21.10 27.93
CA THR A 87 7.83 -20.98 27.63
C THR A 87 7.05 -20.41 28.81
N GLU A 88 7.36 -20.83 30.05
CA GLU A 88 6.68 -20.33 31.25
C GLU A 88 6.95 -18.85 31.50
N GLN A 89 8.15 -18.35 31.15
CA GLN A 89 8.47 -16.93 31.26
C GLN A 89 7.69 -16.10 30.23
N ILE A 90 7.53 -16.63 29.01
CA ILE A 90 6.73 -16.00 27.94
C ILE A 90 5.25 -15.99 28.33
N ASP A 91 4.71 -17.11 28.81
CA ASP A 91 3.32 -17.22 29.25
C ASP A 91 3.02 -16.25 30.39
N GLU A 92 3.93 -16.12 31.36
CA GLU A 92 3.80 -15.18 32.47
C GLU A 92 3.90 -13.72 32.01
N PHE A 93 4.75 -13.42 31.02
CA PHE A 93 4.80 -12.10 30.40
C PHE A 93 3.50 -11.77 29.68
N ASN A 94 3.01 -12.69 28.84
CA ASN A 94 1.77 -12.55 28.08
C ASN A 94 0.58 -12.32 29.01
N ARG A 95 0.43 -13.15 30.03
CA ARG A 95 -0.65 -13.03 31.03
C ARG A 95 -0.64 -11.65 31.70
N LYS A 96 0.54 -11.19 32.13
CA LYS A 96 0.69 -9.85 32.75
C LYS A 96 0.32 -8.72 31.81
N GLU A 97 0.68 -8.79 30.53
CA GLU A 97 0.34 -7.75 29.56
C GLU A 97 -1.14 -7.77 29.17
N LEU A 98 -1.74 -8.95 29.02
CA LEU A 98 -3.17 -9.12 28.76
C LEU A 98 -4.05 -8.56 29.89
N GLU A 99 -3.65 -8.80 31.15
CA GLU A 99 -4.37 -8.35 32.35
C GLU A 99 -4.07 -6.89 32.75
N ARG A 100 -3.12 -6.22 32.06
CA ARG A 100 -2.65 -4.89 32.45
C ARG A 100 -3.75 -3.83 32.30
N ILE A 101 -4.16 -3.22 33.40
CA ILE A 101 -5.10 -2.08 33.40
C ILE A 101 -4.37 -0.71 33.35
N PRO A 102 -5.01 0.35 32.82
CA PRO A 102 -4.47 1.71 32.87
C PRO A 102 -4.18 2.18 34.31
N ALA A 103 -2.92 2.47 34.61
CA ALA A 103 -2.51 2.85 35.97
C ALA A 103 -2.65 4.36 36.24
N ASP A 104 -2.20 5.19 35.30
CA ASP A 104 -2.21 6.65 35.43
C ASP A 104 -3.48 7.31 34.88
N ARG A 105 -3.66 8.58 35.25
CA ARG A 105 -4.84 9.38 34.88
C ARG A 105 -4.96 9.58 33.37
N LYS A 106 -3.84 9.67 32.63
CA LYS A 106 -3.85 9.89 31.19
C LYS A 106 -4.44 8.67 30.48
N HIS A 107 -3.92 7.48 30.76
CA HIS A 107 -4.39 6.26 30.10
C HIS A 107 -5.81 5.86 30.52
N LYS A 108 -6.22 6.14 31.77
CA LYS A 108 -7.62 5.97 32.20
C LYS A 108 -8.57 6.85 31.39
N ARG A 109 -8.22 8.14 31.24
CA ARG A 109 -8.99 9.08 30.43
C ARG A 109 -9.02 8.67 28.95
N MET A 110 -7.91 8.21 28.39
CA MET A 110 -7.87 7.71 27.01
C MET A 110 -8.82 6.51 26.82
N LEU A 111 -8.85 5.56 27.75
CA LEU A 111 -9.80 4.44 27.70
C LEU A 111 -11.26 4.93 27.76
N GLU A 112 -11.58 5.86 28.66
CA GLU A 112 -12.92 6.47 28.77
C GLU A 112 -13.34 7.17 27.47
N GLU A 113 -12.45 7.98 26.88
CA GLU A 113 -12.71 8.70 25.62
C GLU A 113 -12.92 7.73 24.44
N ARG A 114 -12.10 6.68 24.34
CA ARG A 114 -12.23 5.64 23.30
C ARG A 114 -13.52 4.84 23.44
N LEU A 115 -13.90 4.46 24.66
CA LEU A 115 -15.17 3.80 24.94
C LEU A 115 -16.35 4.68 24.53
N ALA A 116 -16.34 5.96 24.93
CA ALA A 116 -17.39 6.90 24.57
C ALA A 116 -17.51 7.08 23.05
N LYS A 117 -16.38 7.11 22.33
CA LYS A 117 -16.34 7.33 20.89
C LYS A 117 -16.72 6.09 20.07
N TYR A 118 -16.18 4.92 20.41
CA TYR A 118 -16.22 3.75 19.53
C TYR A 118 -17.08 2.60 20.05
N ALA A 119 -17.33 2.53 21.36
CA ALA A 119 -18.07 1.42 21.98
C ALA A 119 -18.90 1.88 23.19
N PRO A 120 -19.80 2.87 23.02
CA PRO A 120 -20.54 3.44 24.13
C PRO A 120 -21.37 2.37 24.85
N GLY A 121 -21.21 2.30 26.17
CA GLY A 121 -21.93 1.34 27.02
C GLY A 121 -21.26 -0.02 27.20
N ARG A 122 -20.16 -0.33 26.49
CA ARG A 122 -19.36 -1.53 26.76
C ARG A 122 -18.58 -1.38 28.07
N THR A 123 -18.57 -2.45 28.87
CA THR A 123 -17.94 -2.48 30.20
C THR A 123 -16.87 -3.56 30.35
N ASP A 124 -16.73 -4.42 29.36
CA ASP A 124 -15.78 -5.54 29.29
C ASP A 124 -14.39 -5.13 28.77
N ILE A 125 -14.27 -3.95 28.16
CA ILE A 125 -13.00 -3.37 27.70
C ILE A 125 -12.39 -2.57 28.86
N THR A 126 -11.39 -3.17 29.52
CA THR A 126 -10.80 -2.64 30.76
C THR A 126 -9.28 -2.58 30.75
N THR A 127 -8.63 -3.36 29.88
CA THR A 127 -7.17 -3.46 29.84
C THR A 127 -6.55 -2.50 28.83
N VAL A 128 -5.26 -2.22 28.99
CA VAL A 128 -4.49 -1.33 28.10
C VAL A 128 -4.52 -1.85 26.67
N LEU A 129 -4.37 -3.17 26.48
CA LEU A 129 -4.36 -3.76 25.13
C LEU A 129 -5.74 -3.71 24.48
N GLN A 130 -6.81 -4.02 25.22
CA GLN A 130 -8.18 -3.87 24.72
C GLN A 130 -8.48 -2.41 24.33
N SER A 131 -7.96 -1.44 25.08
CA SER A 131 -8.08 -0.02 24.72
C SER A 131 -7.37 0.33 23.41
N ILE A 132 -6.18 -0.22 23.18
CA ILE A 132 -5.42 -0.03 21.94
C ILE A 132 -6.19 -0.65 20.77
N GLU A 133 -6.67 -1.88 20.93
CA GLU A 133 -7.44 -2.58 19.90
C GLU A 133 -8.73 -1.86 19.54
N LEU A 134 -9.44 -1.30 20.53
CA LEU A 134 -10.64 -0.51 20.29
C LEU A 134 -10.34 0.76 19.48
N ASP A 135 -9.20 1.41 19.75
CA ASP A 135 -8.76 2.61 19.05
C ASP A 135 -8.41 2.31 17.60
N ASP A 136 -7.55 1.30 17.38
CA ASP A 136 -7.15 0.86 16.06
C ASP A 136 -8.37 0.39 15.24
N TRP A 137 -9.26 -0.40 15.85
CA TRP A 137 -10.49 -0.80 15.19
C TRP A 137 -11.32 0.44 14.82
N GLY A 138 -11.68 1.26 15.81
CA GLY A 138 -12.55 2.42 15.65
C GLY A 138 -12.04 3.49 14.69
N CYS A 139 -10.73 3.64 14.55
CA CYS A 139 -10.11 4.59 13.61
C CYS A 139 -10.07 4.08 12.16
N TYR A 140 -9.95 2.76 11.94
CA TYR A 140 -9.55 2.23 10.61
C TYR A 140 -10.53 1.25 9.97
N TRP A 141 -11.50 0.68 10.69
CA TRP A 141 -12.39 -0.31 10.09
C TRP A 141 -13.34 0.29 9.04
N GLN A 142 -13.74 1.55 9.21
CA GLN A 142 -14.66 2.22 8.29
C GLN A 142 -13.94 2.65 7.02
N VAL A 143 -14.57 2.36 5.88
CA VAL A 143 -14.14 2.84 4.57
C VAL A 143 -15.28 3.68 4.00
N ASP A 144 -14.94 4.83 3.41
CA ASP A 144 -15.89 5.68 2.71
C ASP A 144 -15.59 5.66 1.21
N LEU A 145 -16.47 4.98 0.44
CA LEU A 145 -16.33 4.87 -1.01
C LEU A 145 -17.09 5.96 -1.77
N THR A 146 -17.72 6.92 -1.08
CA THR A 146 -18.21 8.14 -1.74
C THR A 146 -17.09 9.15 -1.97
N GLU A 147 -16.00 9.06 -1.20
CA GLU A 147 -14.87 9.98 -1.24
C GLU A 147 -13.66 9.45 -2.01
N ARG A 148 -13.54 8.13 -2.17
CA ARG A 148 -12.43 7.48 -2.90
C ARG A 148 -12.85 6.12 -3.46
N PRO A 149 -12.18 5.62 -4.52
CA PRO A 149 -12.45 4.28 -5.00
C PRO A 149 -11.86 3.22 -4.05
N PRO A 150 -12.41 1.99 -4.02
CA PRO A 150 -11.78 0.89 -3.31
C PRO A 150 -10.49 0.51 -4.03
N ARG A 151 -9.58 -0.22 -3.36
CA ARG A 151 -8.30 -0.65 -3.95
C ARG A 151 -8.47 -1.36 -5.29
N SER A 152 -7.41 -1.36 -6.10
CA SER A 152 -7.38 -2.05 -7.39
C SER A 152 -7.83 -3.51 -7.26
N ALA A 153 -8.56 -4.01 -8.25
CA ALA A 153 -8.84 -5.44 -8.33
C ALA A 153 -7.59 -6.30 -8.62
N ARG A 154 -6.45 -5.68 -8.94
CA ARG A 154 -5.12 -6.31 -9.02
C ARG A 154 -4.42 -6.44 -7.68
N SER A 155 -4.83 -5.69 -6.65
CA SER A 155 -4.17 -5.72 -5.35
C SER A 155 -4.20 -7.13 -4.76
N ARG A 156 -3.04 -7.57 -4.28
CA ARG A 156 -2.78 -8.86 -3.63
C ARG A 156 -2.49 -8.69 -2.13
N ASP A 157 -2.76 -7.52 -1.57
CA ASP A 157 -2.39 -7.14 -0.20
C ASP A 157 -2.99 -8.08 0.86
N ILE A 158 -4.13 -8.70 0.55
CA ILE A 158 -4.80 -9.66 1.43
C ILE A 158 -4.59 -11.07 0.90
N ALA A 159 -3.83 -11.87 1.67
CA ALA A 159 -3.53 -13.28 1.43
C ALA A 159 -2.93 -13.61 0.05
N GLY A 160 -2.42 -12.62 -0.69
CA GLY A 160 -1.88 -12.83 -2.04
C GLY A 160 -2.96 -12.99 -3.12
N ILE A 161 -4.24 -12.72 -2.82
CA ILE A 161 -5.36 -13.02 -3.73
C ILE A 161 -5.93 -11.71 -4.32
N CYS A 162 -5.91 -11.62 -5.65
CA CYS A 162 -6.42 -10.47 -6.40
C CYS A 162 -7.88 -10.18 -6.06
N GLY A 163 -8.18 -8.91 -5.77
CA GLY A 163 -9.55 -8.43 -5.55
C GLY A 163 -10.09 -8.62 -4.13
N VAL A 164 -9.43 -9.40 -3.27
CA VAL A 164 -9.86 -9.54 -1.86
C VAL A 164 -9.73 -8.22 -1.11
N ALA A 165 -8.64 -7.47 -1.33
CA ALA A 165 -8.45 -6.10 -0.81
C ALA A 165 -9.61 -5.16 -1.21
N ARG A 166 -9.96 -5.15 -2.50
CA ARG A 166 -11.09 -4.39 -3.04
C ARG A 166 -12.42 -4.80 -2.40
N MET A 167 -12.65 -6.10 -2.26
CA MET A 167 -13.87 -6.64 -1.65
C MET A 167 -13.94 -6.29 -0.15
N ALA A 168 -12.82 -6.29 0.58
CA ALA A 168 -12.76 -5.87 1.98
C ALA A 168 -13.11 -4.39 2.15
N ASP A 169 -12.60 -3.53 1.28
CA ASP A 169 -12.94 -2.10 1.29
C ASP A 169 -14.45 -1.89 1.08
N LYS A 170 -15.03 -2.62 0.11
CA LYS A 170 -16.47 -2.58 -0.16
C LYS A 170 -17.31 -3.16 0.96
N ALA A 171 -16.86 -4.24 1.59
CA ALA A 171 -17.55 -4.86 2.73
C ALA A 171 -17.64 -3.89 3.92
N ARG A 172 -16.51 -3.23 4.23
CA ARG A 172 -16.40 -2.21 5.28
C ARG A 172 -17.28 -1.00 4.96
N ALA A 173 -17.26 -0.54 3.71
CA ALA A 173 -18.06 0.59 3.26
C ALA A 173 -19.56 0.30 3.25
N GLU A 174 -19.97 -0.90 2.83
CA GLU A 174 -21.37 -1.32 2.95
C GLU A 174 -21.83 -1.32 4.41
N ARG A 175 -21.03 -1.92 5.30
CA ARG A 175 -21.34 -1.95 6.74
C ARG A 175 -21.42 -0.54 7.36
N ALA A 176 -20.61 0.39 6.86
CA ALA A 176 -20.59 1.78 7.28
C ALA A 176 -21.63 2.66 6.56
N GLU A 177 -22.48 2.08 5.70
CA GLU A 177 -23.47 2.80 4.87
C GLU A 177 -22.86 3.87 3.94
N LYS A 178 -21.63 3.61 3.48
CA LYS A 178 -20.79 4.53 2.69
C LYS A 178 -20.25 3.87 1.41
N ILE A 179 -20.99 2.91 0.86
CA ILE A 179 -20.55 2.17 -0.34
C ILE A 179 -20.68 2.98 -1.63
N GLY A 180 -21.49 4.05 -1.66
CA GLY A 180 -21.72 4.84 -2.88
C GLY A 180 -22.34 4.00 -4.01
N GLU A 181 -21.82 4.15 -5.23
CA GLU A 181 -22.28 3.44 -6.43
C GLU A 181 -21.72 2.01 -6.55
N TYR A 182 -20.85 1.59 -5.63
CA TYR A 182 -20.30 0.24 -5.63
C TYR A 182 -21.34 -0.79 -5.12
N LYS A 183 -21.11 -2.06 -5.49
CA LYS A 183 -21.97 -3.20 -5.09
C LYS A 183 -21.15 -4.21 -4.32
N PHE A 184 -21.62 -4.70 -3.18
CA PHE A 184 -20.93 -5.72 -2.40
C PHE A 184 -21.64 -7.08 -2.47
N GLY A 185 -20.88 -8.17 -2.35
CA GLY A 185 -21.41 -9.52 -2.14
C GLY A 185 -22.15 -10.08 -3.36
N ASP A 186 -23.30 -10.72 -3.12
CA ASP A 186 -24.01 -11.53 -4.13
C ASP A 186 -24.56 -10.73 -5.32
N ILE A 187 -24.61 -9.40 -5.22
CA ILE A 187 -25.04 -8.50 -6.30
C ILE A 187 -23.86 -7.94 -7.13
N SER A 188 -22.63 -8.32 -6.80
CA SER A 188 -21.39 -7.98 -7.52
C SER A 188 -20.83 -9.23 -8.17
N GLY A 189 -20.86 -9.31 -9.51
CA GLY A 189 -20.34 -10.47 -10.21
C GLY A 189 -18.85 -10.75 -9.97
N GLN A 190 -18.04 -9.74 -9.60
CA GLN A 190 -16.65 -9.93 -9.17
C GLN A 190 -16.58 -10.56 -7.78
N ASP A 191 -17.37 -10.05 -6.83
CA ASP A 191 -17.35 -10.51 -5.44
C ASP A 191 -17.88 -11.94 -5.34
N VAL A 192 -18.92 -12.28 -6.10
CA VAL A 192 -19.42 -13.67 -6.22
C VAL A 192 -18.28 -14.64 -6.56
N ARG A 193 -17.42 -14.30 -7.53
CA ARG A 193 -16.29 -15.17 -7.90
C ARG A 193 -15.21 -15.25 -6.82
N ILE A 194 -14.97 -14.15 -6.10
CA ILE A 194 -14.03 -14.14 -4.97
C ILE A 194 -14.59 -15.01 -3.84
N LEU A 195 -15.84 -14.80 -3.44
CA LEU A 195 -16.52 -15.55 -2.38
C LEU A 195 -16.61 -17.06 -2.70
N GLU A 196 -16.93 -17.42 -3.96
CA GLU A 196 -16.91 -18.80 -4.44
C GLU A 196 -15.51 -19.42 -4.36
N PHE A 197 -14.46 -18.67 -4.73
CA PHE A 197 -13.08 -19.15 -4.66
C PHE A 197 -12.63 -19.35 -3.20
N LEU A 198 -13.00 -18.43 -2.31
CA LEU A 198 -12.70 -18.50 -0.88
C LEU A 198 -13.54 -19.56 -0.16
N GLY A 199 -14.73 -19.89 -0.67
CA GLY A 199 -15.66 -20.82 -0.03
C GLY A 199 -16.41 -20.23 1.16
N VAL A 200 -16.63 -18.92 1.19
CA VAL A 200 -17.29 -18.19 2.29
C VAL A 200 -18.48 -17.36 1.81
N SER A 201 -19.44 -17.07 2.68
CA SER A 201 -20.56 -16.17 2.35
C SER A 201 -20.15 -14.69 2.41
N ALA A 202 -20.92 -13.83 1.73
CA ALA A 202 -20.73 -12.38 1.80
C ALA A 202 -20.83 -11.84 3.24
N GLU A 203 -21.80 -12.33 4.03
CA GLU A 203 -21.99 -11.96 5.43
C GLU A 203 -20.76 -12.33 6.28
N THR A 204 -20.30 -13.58 6.18
CA THR A 204 -19.12 -14.06 6.91
C THR A 204 -17.86 -13.29 6.54
N PHE A 205 -17.67 -12.99 5.25
CA PHE A 205 -16.54 -12.17 4.81
C PHE A 205 -16.64 -10.72 5.33
N GLN A 206 -17.83 -10.11 5.32
CA GLN A 206 -18.02 -8.76 5.82
C GLN A 206 -17.71 -8.65 7.31
N GLU A 207 -18.17 -9.60 8.12
CA GLU A 207 -17.84 -9.65 9.55
C GLU A 207 -16.33 -9.72 9.77
N ALA A 208 -15.62 -10.55 8.99
CA ALA A 208 -14.17 -10.64 9.05
C ALA A 208 -13.47 -9.34 8.64
N ALA A 209 -13.92 -8.70 7.55
CA ALA A 209 -13.35 -7.44 7.09
C ALA A 209 -13.54 -6.30 8.09
N VAL A 210 -14.67 -6.26 8.80
CA VAL A 210 -14.95 -5.28 9.85
C VAL A 210 -14.15 -5.58 11.11
N LYS A 211 -14.00 -6.85 11.49
CA LYS A 211 -13.25 -7.26 12.68
C LYS A 211 -11.74 -7.06 12.55
N ASN A 212 -11.21 -7.16 11.33
CA ASN A 212 -9.78 -7.10 11.04
C ASN A 212 -9.49 -5.87 10.16
N PRO A 213 -9.16 -4.71 10.75
CA PRO A 213 -8.99 -3.45 10.01
C PRO A 213 -7.69 -3.39 9.18
N ASN A 214 -6.70 -4.24 9.50
CA ASN A 214 -5.44 -4.33 8.76
C ASN A 214 -5.42 -5.54 7.82
N ASP A 215 -4.62 -5.45 6.76
CA ASP A 215 -4.55 -6.44 5.68
C ASP A 215 -3.92 -7.78 6.12
N ILE A 216 -3.02 -7.74 7.12
CA ILE A 216 -2.35 -8.94 7.60
C ILE A 216 -3.37 -9.85 8.32
N GLU A 217 -4.14 -9.33 9.29
CA GLU A 217 -5.07 -10.17 10.07
C GLU A 217 -6.28 -10.63 9.28
N ILE A 218 -6.79 -9.82 8.34
CA ILE A 218 -7.82 -10.31 7.42
C ILE A 218 -7.22 -11.35 6.45
N GLY A 219 -5.94 -11.22 6.09
CA GLY A 219 -5.20 -12.21 5.32
C GLY A 219 -5.02 -13.53 6.06
N GLU A 220 -4.61 -13.48 7.33
CA GLU A 220 -4.55 -14.63 8.25
C GLU A 220 -5.92 -15.31 8.35
N TRP A 221 -6.99 -14.52 8.56
CA TRP A 221 -8.36 -15.05 8.56
C TRP A 221 -8.75 -15.70 7.23
N VAL A 222 -8.39 -15.10 6.10
CA VAL A 222 -8.64 -15.70 4.78
C VAL A 222 -7.91 -17.03 4.67
N GLN A 223 -6.64 -17.13 5.06
CA GLN A 223 -5.87 -18.37 4.99
C GLN A 223 -6.46 -19.47 5.88
N GLU A 224 -6.98 -19.12 7.06
CA GLU A 224 -7.66 -20.08 7.96
C GLU A 224 -8.99 -20.60 7.39
N ASN A 225 -9.66 -19.82 6.55
CA ASN A 225 -10.98 -20.16 6.00
C ASN A 225 -10.94 -20.60 4.53
N CYS A 226 -9.80 -20.43 3.86
CA CYS A 226 -9.59 -20.71 2.45
C CYS A 226 -8.49 -21.77 2.27
N ASN A 227 -8.90 -23.02 2.03
CA ASN A 227 -7.99 -24.15 1.81
C ASN A 227 -7.47 -24.18 0.36
N LYS A 228 -6.81 -23.12 -0.09
CA LYS A 228 -6.24 -23.00 -1.43
C LYS A 228 -4.72 -23.06 -1.40
N THR A 229 -4.17 -23.86 -2.30
CA THR A 229 -2.73 -23.92 -2.54
C THR A 229 -2.23 -22.64 -3.23
N GLN A 230 -0.92 -22.37 -3.14
CA GLN A 230 -0.32 -21.23 -3.85
C GLN A 230 -0.52 -21.33 -5.37
N ASP A 231 -0.50 -22.54 -5.95
CA ASP A 231 -0.77 -22.76 -7.36
C ASP A 231 -2.23 -22.42 -7.74
N GLU A 232 -3.20 -22.77 -6.89
CA GLU A 232 -4.60 -22.38 -7.09
C GLU A 232 -4.79 -20.86 -6.98
N ILE A 233 -4.13 -20.21 -6.02
CA ILE A 233 -4.15 -18.74 -5.88
C ILE A 233 -3.54 -18.08 -7.11
N HIS A 234 -2.39 -18.56 -7.59
CA HIS A 234 -1.75 -18.05 -8.79
C HIS A 234 -2.66 -18.21 -10.02
N ALA A 235 -3.26 -19.39 -10.21
CA ALA A 235 -4.20 -19.63 -11.30
C ALA A 235 -5.44 -18.73 -11.23
N TYR A 236 -5.99 -18.53 -10.03
CA TYR A 236 -7.11 -17.62 -9.80
C TYR A 236 -6.74 -16.18 -10.14
N ASN A 237 -5.60 -15.68 -9.64
CA ASN A 237 -5.12 -14.32 -9.88
C ASN A 237 -4.97 -14.05 -11.39
N GLN A 238 -4.32 -14.98 -12.10
CA GLN A 238 -4.16 -14.90 -13.54
C GLN A 238 -5.51 -14.89 -14.28
N ALA A 239 -6.44 -15.75 -13.90
CA ALA A 239 -7.78 -15.78 -14.50
C ALA A 239 -8.57 -14.48 -14.21
N MET A 240 -8.42 -13.91 -13.02
CA MET A 240 -9.16 -12.74 -12.57
C MET A 240 -8.73 -11.47 -13.31
N VAL A 241 -7.42 -11.23 -13.43
CA VAL A 241 -6.88 -10.01 -14.07
C VAL A 241 -7.02 -10.07 -15.60
N ASN A 242 -6.91 -11.26 -16.20
CA ASN A 242 -7.09 -11.48 -17.65
C ASN A 242 -8.58 -11.55 -18.08
N ARG A 243 -9.54 -11.48 -17.16
CA ARG A 243 -10.95 -11.69 -17.50
C ARG A 243 -11.50 -10.56 -18.37
N GLY A 244 -11.77 -10.86 -19.63
CA GLY A 244 -12.55 -10.01 -20.55
C GLY A 244 -14.06 -10.24 -20.48
N PRO A 245 -14.86 -9.47 -21.24
CA PRO A 245 -16.29 -9.71 -21.38
C PRO A 245 -16.59 -11.01 -22.15
N ASP A 246 -17.55 -11.77 -21.63
CA ASP A 246 -18.19 -12.87 -22.34
C ASP A 246 -19.38 -12.36 -23.17
N GLU A 247 -20.07 -13.26 -23.89
CA GLU A 247 -21.23 -12.92 -24.73
C GLU A 247 -22.30 -12.13 -23.98
N THR A 248 -22.56 -12.50 -22.72
CA THR A 248 -23.63 -11.89 -21.90
C THR A 248 -23.28 -10.52 -21.34
N SER A 249 -21.98 -10.18 -21.29
CA SER A 249 -21.47 -8.98 -20.62
C SER A 249 -20.78 -8.00 -21.57
N ARG A 250 -20.65 -8.37 -22.85
CA ARG A 250 -19.96 -7.59 -23.90
C ARG A 250 -20.57 -6.22 -24.14
N GLU A 251 -21.88 -6.14 -24.34
CA GLU A 251 -22.55 -4.87 -24.59
C GLU A 251 -22.36 -3.89 -23.42
N ARG A 252 -22.48 -4.38 -22.17
CA ARG A 252 -22.22 -3.58 -20.97
C ARG A 252 -20.77 -3.11 -20.87
N PHE A 253 -19.82 -3.98 -21.18
CA PHE A 253 -18.39 -3.64 -21.18
C PHE A 253 -18.08 -2.54 -22.19
N GLU A 254 -18.55 -2.72 -23.43
CA GLU A 254 -18.32 -1.78 -24.53
C GLU A 254 -18.99 -0.43 -24.25
N ALA A 255 -20.22 -0.43 -23.73
CA ALA A 255 -20.91 0.79 -23.33
C ALA A 255 -20.14 1.55 -22.24
N ARG A 256 -19.68 0.87 -21.18
CA ARG A 256 -18.92 1.52 -20.11
C ARG A 256 -17.56 2.01 -20.59
N ARG A 257 -16.85 1.25 -21.43
CA ARG A 257 -15.59 1.69 -22.04
C ARG A 257 -15.79 2.92 -22.92
N GLN A 258 -16.89 2.99 -23.67
CA GLN A 258 -17.22 4.15 -24.49
C GLN A 258 -17.49 5.40 -23.65
N GLU A 259 -18.08 5.24 -22.46
CA GLU A 259 -18.34 6.35 -21.53
C GLU A 259 -17.06 6.85 -20.85
N VAL A 260 -16.23 5.92 -20.35
CA VAL A 260 -15.01 6.23 -19.58
C VAL A 260 -13.87 6.62 -20.52
N ALA A 261 -13.55 5.80 -21.51
CA ALA A 261 -12.37 6.01 -22.34
C ALA A 261 -12.62 5.58 -23.80
N PRO A 262 -13.35 6.38 -24.58
CA PRO A 262 -13.78 6.02 -25.92
C PRO A 262 -12.62 5.73 -26.89
N THR A 263 -11.43 6.27 -26.62
CA THR A 263 -10.23 6.08 -27.45
C THR A 263 -9.36 4.89 -27.02
N ARG A 264 -9.58 4.33 -25.82
CA ARG A 264 -8.76 3.24 -25.24
C ARG A 264 -9.28 1.87 -25.63
N THR A 265 -9.25 1.59 -26.93
CA THR A 265 -9.70 0.30 -27.49
C THR A 265 -8.80 -0.88 -27.10
N ASP A 266 -7.60 -0.60 -26.59
CA ASP A 266 -6.68 -1.56 -25.99
C ASP A 266 -7.20 -2.19 -24.69
N ILE A 267 -8.14 -1.53 -24.01
CA ILE A 267 -8.75 -2.04 -22.77
C ILE A 267 -9.76 -3.14 -23.11
N ASN A 268 -9.40 -4.36 -22.75
CA ASN A 268 -10.17 -5.57 -23.06
C ASN A 268 -10.48 -6.46 -21.83
N THR A 269 -10.02 -6.09 -20.63
CA THR A 269 -10.34 -6.79 -19.37
C THR A 269 -11.17 -5.92 -18.43
N TRP A 270 -12.01 -6.56 -17.62
CA TRP A 270 -12.84 -5.88 -16.62
C TRP A 270 -11.97 -5.12 -15.61
N VAL A 271 -10.88 -5.72 -15.17
CA VAL A 271 -9.98 -5.13 -14.17
C VAL A 271 -9.26 -3.90 -14.73
N ALA A 272 -8.84 -3.91 -16.00
CA ALA A 272 -8.27 -2.72 -16.64
C ALA A 272 -9.30 -1.59 -16.78
N LEU A 273 -10.54 -1.92 -17.17
CA LEU A 273 -11.61 -0.92 -17.27
C LEU A 273 -11.99 -0.35 -15.89
N GLN A 274 -12.08 -1.20 -14.85
CA GLN A 274 -12.37 -0.79 -13.48
C GLN A 274 -11.33 0.18 -12.93
N ASP A 275 -10.04 -0.10 -13.12
CA ASP A 275 -8.98 0.77 -12.61
C ASP A 275 -9.01 2.15 -13.29
N LEU A 276 -9.24 2.19 -14.61
CA LEU A 276 -9.36 3.46 -15.33
C LEU A 276 -10.63 4.23 -14.92
N ASP A 277 -11.74 3.53 -14.76
CA ASP A 277 -13.02 4.11 -14.37
C ASP A 277 -12.97 4.70 -12.96
N ASP A 278 -12.33 4.00 -12.01
CA ASP A 278 -12.08 4.50 -10.67
C ASP A 278 -11.17 5.75 -10.68
N GLU A 279 -10.10 5.79 -11.47
CA GLU A 279 -9.26 6.99 -11.61
C GLU A 279 -10.06 8.18 -12.16
N GLN A 280 -10.86 7.96 -13.21
CA GLN A 280 -11.64 9.03 -13.84
C GLN A 280 -12.80 9.54 -12.98
N SER A 281 -13.54 8.62 -12.36
CA SER A 281 -14.72 8.96 -11.55
C SER A 281 -14.35 9.86 -10.35
N PHE A 282 -13.13 9.71 -9.84
CA PHE A 282 -12.62 10.50 -8.71
C PHE A 282 -11.61 11.59 -9.12
N GLY A 283 -11.26 11.68 -10.41
CA GLY A 283 -10.28 12.67 -10.89
C GLY A 283 -8.88 12.50 -10.28
N ILE A 284 -8.48 11.26 -10.02
CA ILE A 284 -7.20 10.94 -9.36
C ILE A 284 -6.21 10.30 -10.33
N VAL A 285 -4.92 10.42 -10.00
CA VAL A 285 -3.86 9.58 -10.56
C VAL A 285 -3.44 8.59 -9.48
N ASP A 286 -3.59 7.29 -9.72
CA ASP A 286 -3.29 6.26 -8.74
C ASP A 286 -2.22 5.29 -9.25
N LEU A 287 -0.99 5.52 -8.78
CA LEU A 287 0.17 4.74 -9.20
C LEU A 287 0.26 3.37 -8.51
N GLN A 288 -0.73 3.01 -7.70
CA GLN A 288 -0.91 1.63 -7.24
C GLN A 288 -1.71 0.79 -8.24
N ARG A 289 -2.38 1.43 -9.20
CA ARG A 289 -3.17 0.74 -10.25
C ARG A 289 -2.40 0.56 -11.54
N ARG A 290 -1.47 1.47 -11.82
CA ARG A 290 -0.66 1.50 -13.03
C ARG A 290 0.66 2.21 -12.78
N ALA A 291 1.63 1.96 -13.65
CA ALA A 291 2.83 2.77 -13.71
C ALA A 291 2.49 4.22 -14.12
N PRO A 292 3.30 5.22 -13.68
CA PRO A 292 3.31 6.52 -14.31
C PRO A 292 3.84 6.37 -15.75
N ARG A 293 3.61 7.37 -16.60
CA ARG A 293 4.08 7.33 -18.00
C ARG A 293 5.57 6.99 -18.09
N SER A 294 5.95 6.30 -19.18
CA SER A 294 7.33 5.89 -19.41
C SER A 294 8.29 7.08 -19.25
N PRO A 295 9.46 6.91 -18.63
CA PRO A 295 10.46 7.97 -18.54
C PRO A 295 10.94 8.45 -19.91
N TYR A 296 10.74 7.68 -20.99
CA TYR A 296 11.04 8.11 -22.37
C TYR A 296 9.93 8.94 -23.04
N ASN A 297 8.76 9.07 -22.41
CA ASN A 297 7.65 9.85 -22.98
C ASN A 297 8.05 11.33 -23.08
N THR A 298 7.86 11.93 -24.25
CA THR A 298 8.17 13.34 -24.56
C THR A 298 6.93 14.15 -24.91
N ASP A 299 5.72 13.67 -24.59
CA ASP A 299 4.47 14.30 -25.00
C ASP A 299 4.24 15.65 -24.30
N VAL A 300 4.94 15.91 -23.19
CA VAL A 300 4.88 17.16 -22.42
C VAL A 300 6.17 17.95 -22.61
N ASN A 301 6.06 19.15 -23.17
CA ASN A 301 7.17 20.07 -23.43
C ASN A 301 8.35 19.47 -24.22
N GLY A 302 8.15 18.38 -24.97
CA GLY A 302 9.23 17.68 -25.67
C GLY A 302 10.26 17.01 -24.75
N MET A 303 10.01 16.94 -23.44
CA MET A 303 10.99 16.52 -22.44
C MET A 303 10.75 15.09 -21.97
N VAL A 304 11.82 14.29 -21.91
CA VAL A 304 11.78 12.99 -21.24
C VAL A 304 11.53 13.18 -19.74
N HIS A 305 10.91 12.18 -19.10
CA HIS A 305 10.57 12.13 -17.68
C HIS A 305 9.57 13.18 -17.17
N LEU A 306 9.28 14.26 -17.90
CA LEU A 306 8.37 15.30 -17.41
C LEU A 306 6.94 14.76 -17.22
N ALA A 307 6.42 14.01 -18.20
CA ALA A 307 5.13 13.32 -18.09
C ALA A 307 5.06 12.39 -16.86
N ARG A 308 6.13 11.63 -16.61
CA ARG A 308 6.27 10.73 -15.46
C ARG A 308 6.28 11.51 -14.14
N LEU A 309 7.02 12.61 -14.09
CA LEU A 309 7.12 13.49 -12.93
C LEU A 309 5.76 14.13 -12.60
N ILE A 310 4.99 14.55 -13.61
CA ILE A 310 3.62 15.05 -13.44
C ILE A 310 2.74 13.96 -12.82
N ASP A 311 2.72 12.74 -13.37
CA ASP A 311 1.91 11.64 -12.84
C ASP A 311 2.25 11.35 -11.37
N LYS A 312 3.55 11.29 -11.05
CA LYS A 312 4.03 11.08 -9.69
C LYS A 312 3.63 12.22 -8.75
N GLY A 313 3.73 13.46 -9.18
CA GLY A 313 3.30 14.60 -8.37
C GLY A 313 1.80 14.61 -8.11
N ARG A 314 0.98 14.27 -9.12
CA ARG A 314 -0.48 14.12 -8.95
C ARG A 314 -0.83 13.00 -7.97
N ALA A 315 -0.15 11.86 -8.08
CA ALA A 315 -0.33 10.74 -7.17
C ALA A 315 0.14 11.05 -5.74
N PHE A 316 1.24 11.79 -5.60
CA PHE A 316 1.71 12.27 -4.30
C PHE A 316 0.67 13.19 -3.64
N ILE A 317 0.11 14.16 -4.38
CA ILE A 317 -0.95 15.05 -3.90
C ILE A 317 -2.21 14.24 -3.51
N GLY A 318 -2.54 13.20 -4.29
CA GLY A 318 -3.68 12.30 -4.04
C GLY A 318 -3.44 11.21 -2.99
N ASN A 319 -2.24 11.12 -2.39
CA ASN A 319 -1.84 10.04 -1.49
C ASN A 319 -1.97 8.62 -2.10
N THR A 320 -1.69 8.52 -3.39
CA THR A 320 -1.79 7.32 -4.23
C THR A 320 -0.48 7.06 -5.00
N LEU A 321 0.64 7.57 -4.46
CA LEU A 321 1.98 7.43 -5.06
C LEU A 321 2.47 5.98 -5.11
N GLY A 322 2.02 5.10 -4.22
CA GLY A 322 2.48 3.71 -4.15
C GLY A 322 3.94 3.60 -3.69
N GLU A 323 4.70 2.71 -4.31
CA GLU A 323 6.12 2.47 -4.00
C GLU A 323 7.07 3.46 -4.72
N TYR A 324 6.53 4.41 -5.49
CA TYR A 324 7.35 5.40 -6.16
C TYR A 324 7.85 6.48 -5.18
N PHE A 325 9.01 7.05 -5.49
CA PHE A 325 9.55 8.22 -4.80
C PHE A 325 9.26 9.49 -5.58
N TYR A 326 8.88 10.59 -4.93
CA TYR A 326 8.60 11.86 -5.59
C TYR A 326 9.58 12.96 -5.16
N ALA A 327 9.97 13.80 -6.10
CA ALA A 327 10.77 14.99 -5.89
C ALA A 327 12.12 14.73 -5.18
N GLU A 328 12.32 15.23 -3.96
CA GLU A 328 13.60 15.14 -3.26
C GLU A 328 14.03 13.70 -2.98
N ASP A 329 13.10 12.76 -2.93
CA ASP A 329 13.40 11.34 -2.69
C ASP A 329 13.82 10.61 -3.97
N SER A 330 13.70 11.25 -5.14
CA SER A 330 14.05 10.66 -6.44
C SER A 330 15.18 11.41 -7.15
N GLY A 331 16.29 10.71 -7.39
CA GLY A 331 17.45 11.31 -8.09
C GLY A 331 17.13 11.81 -9.51
N ILE A 332 16.22 11.13 -10.21
CA ILE A 332 15.78 11.55 -11.55
C ILE A 332 14.86 12.77 -11.47
N ASP A 333 13.93 12.82 -10.51
CA ASP A 333 13.07 14.00 -10.33
C ASP A 333 13.90 15.23 -9.98
N ARG A 334 14.88 15.11 -9.08
CA ARG A 334 15.82 16.20 -8.76
C ARG A 334 16.59 16.68 -9.99
N ALA A 335 17.03 15.78 -10.87
CA ALA A 335 17.72 16.15 -12.10
C ALA A 335 16.80 16.92 -13.07
N THR A 336 15.54 16.47 -13.23
CA THR A 336 14.55 17.14 -14.07
C THR A 336 14.15 18.51 -13.52
N LEU A 337 13.80 18.59 -12.24
CA LEU A 337 13.44 19.86 -11.57
C LEU A 337 14.61 20.85 -11.55
N GLY A 338 15.83 20.36 -11.30
CA GLY A 338 17.04 21.17 -11.36
C GLY A 338 17.33 21.74 -12.75
N PHE A 339 17.11 20.96 -13.82
CA PHE A 339 17.20 21.47 -15.19
C PHE A 339 16.14 22.54 -15.48
N LEU A 340 14.90 22.33 -15.02
CA LEU A 340 13.81 23.29 -15.15
C LEU A 340 14.01 24.55 -14.28
N GLY A 341 14.87 24.52 -13.26
CA GLY A 341 15.03 25.64 -12.33
C GLY A 341 13.83 25.80 -11.38
N VAL A 342 13.07 24.73 -11.16
CA VAL A 342 11.84 24.71 -10.36
C VAL A 342 12.09 23.95 -9.07
N THR A 343 11.65 24.48 -7.93
CA THR A 343 11.72 23.74 -6.66
C THR A 343 10.63 22.67 -6.59
N PRO A 344 10.82 21.57 -5.85
CA PRO A 344 9.75 20.61 -5.56
C PRO A 344 8.45 21.22 -5.06
N ALA A 345 8.55 22.24 -4.19
CA ALA A 345 7.40 22.93 -3.65
C ALA A 345 6.64 23.68 -4.74
N ASP A 346 7.34 24.49 -5.55
CA ASP A 346 6.73 25.26 -6.63
C ASP A 346 6.10 24.36 -7.69
N PHE A 347 6.76 23.24 -8.04
CA PHE A 347 6.19 22.27 -8.98
C PHE A 347 4.92 21.63 -8.41
N THR A 348 4.93 21.27 -7.12
CA THR A 348 3.76 20.66 -6.46
C THR A 348 2.61 21.65 -6.36
N GLU A 349 2.87 22.93 -6.10
CA GLU A 349 1.83 23.97 -6.12
C GLU A 349 1.30 24.22 -7.53
N ALA A 350 2.16 24.24 -8.56
CA ALA A 350 1.72 24.32 -9.95
C ALA A 350 0.82 23.13 -10.34
N LEU A 351 1.13 21.93 -9.85
CA LEU A 351 0.26 20.77 -10.01
C LEU A 351 -1.05 20.89 -9.23
N LYS A 352 -1.18 21.71 -8.19
CA LYS A 352 -2.50 21.93 -7.56
C LYS A 352 -3.34 22.93 -8.33
N GLU A 353 -2.70 23.92 -8.96
CA GLU A 353 -3.36 25.01 -9.69
C GLU A 353 -3.83 24.58 -11.08
N TYR A 354 -2.94 23.94 -11.84
CA TYR A 354 -3.22 23.49 -13.20
C TYR A 354 -3.72 22.06 -13.18
N SER A 355 -4.51 21.64 -14.16
CA SER A 355 -5.14 20.30 -14.19
C SER A 355 -4.69 19.44 -15.36
N THR A 356 -4.12 20.06 -16.40
CA THR A 356 -3.72 19.40 -17.64
C THR A 356 -2.22 19.53 -17.90
N ASP A 357 -1.67 18.61 -18.68
CA ASP A 357 -0.28 18.67 -19.13
C ASP A 357 0.02 19.97 -19.92
N GLN A 358 -0.94 20.43 -20.73
CA GLN A 358 -0.79 21.65 -21.54
C GLN A 358 -0.71 22.91 -20.68
N GLU A 359 -1.44 22.97 -19.57
CA GLU A 359 -1.35 24.08 -18.61
C GLU A 359 0.00 24.08 -17.89
N ILE A 360 0.48 22.91 -17.47
CA ILE A 360 1.82 22.77 -16.86
C ILE A 360 2.92 23.17 -17.85
N GLU A 361 2.80 22.75 -19.11
CA GLU A 361 3.74 23.15 -20.18
C GLU A 361 3.72 24.67 -20.40
N SER A 362 2.55 25.28 -20.43
CA SER A 362 2.40 26.73 -20.59
C SER A 362 3.03 27.48 -19.42
N TRP A 363 2.77 27.03 -18.19
CA TRP A 363 3.36 27.59 -16.97
C TRP A 363 4.90 27.48 -16.96
N LEU A 364 5.46 26.33 -17.37
CA LEU A 364 6.91 26.15 -17.49
C LEU A 364 7.51 27.10 -18.54
N LYS A 365 6.87 27.24 -19.70
CA LYS A 365 7.34 28.13 -20.78
C LYS A 365 7.32 29.61 -20.38
N GLU A 366 6.37 30.02 -19.55
CA GLU A 366 6.28 31.39 -19.06
C GLU A 366 7.30 31.70 -17.96
N ASN A 367 7.44 30.80 -16.98
CA ASN A 367 8.20 31.06 -15.76
C ASN A 367 9.66 30.59 -15.84
N ASN A 368 9.93 29.52 -16.59
CA ASN A 368 11.24 28.87 -16.67
C ASN A 368 11.55 28.38 -18.09
N PRO A 369 11.63 29.29 -19.09
CA PRO A 369 11.77 28.90 -20.48
C PRO A 369 13.08 28.13 -20.73
N LYS A 370 12.98 27.09 -21.56
CA LYS A 370 14.11 26.31 -22.09
C LYS A 370 14.05 26.33 -23.60
N SER A 371 15.21 26.48 -24.25
CA SER A 371 15.31 26.35 -25.70
C SER A 371 15.14 24.89 -26.13
N GLU A 372 14.77 24.69 -27.39
CA GLU A 372 14.66 23.36 -27.99
C GLU A 372 16.01 22.62 -27.93
N GLU A 373 17.12 23.32 -28.15
CA GLU A 373 18.47 22.76 -28.05
C GLU A 373 18.80 22.31 -26.62
N GLU A 374 18.44 23.10 -25.60
CA GLU A 374 18.63 22.74 -24.19
C GLU A 374 17.84 21.47 -23.83
N ILE A 375 16.59 21.38 -24.30
CA ILE A 375 15.72 20.21 -24.09
C ILE A 375 16.31 18.97 -24.76
N GLN A 376 16.80 19.09 -25.99
CA GLN A 376 17.42 17.98 -26.71
C GLN A 376 18.71 17.49 -26.02
N GLU A 377 19.54 18.40 -25.52
CA GLU A 377 20.74 18.04 -24.75
C GLU A 377 20.38 17.34 -23.44
N PHE A 378 19.39 17.87 -22.71
CA PHE A 378 18.86 17.26 -21.49
C PHE A 378 18.32 15.84 -21.77
N ASN A 379 17.48 15.68 -22.78
CA ASN A 379 16.89 14.39 -23.16
C ASN A 379 17.97 13.36 -23.48
N LYS A 380 18.99 13.73 -24.28
CA LYS A 380 20.11 12.86 -24.60
C LYS A 380 20.88 12.43 -23.35
N LYS A 381 21.15 13.37 -22.43
CA LYS A 381 21.83 13.07 -21.17
C LYS A 381 21.03 12.12 -20.29
N MET A 382 19.74 12.39 -20.10
CA MET A 382 18.88 11.61 -19.19
C MET A 382 18.67 10.19 -19.67
N THR A 383 18.42 10.00 -20.97
CA THR A 383 18.22 8.66 -21.57
C THR A 383 19.45 7.76 -21.52
N GLN A 384 20.65 8.35 -21.36
CA GLN A 384 21.93 7.63 -21.24
C GLN A 384 22.41 7.52 -19.79
N MET A 385 21.67 8.08 -18.83
CA MET A 385 22.08 8.09 -17.42
C MET A 385 22.01 6.68 -16.83
N GLY A 386 23.15 6.22 -16.32
CA GLY A 386 23.32 4.90 -15.70
C GLY A 386 24.08 4.97 -14.38
N PRO A 387 24.39 3.82 -13.76
CA PRO A 387 25.14 3.77 -12.51
C PRO A 387 26.62 4.12 -12.73
N GLU A 388 27.07 5.25 -12.18
CA GLU A 388 28.42 5.79 -12.41
C GLU A 388 29.50 5.21 -11.48
N ASN A 389 29.11 4.54 -10.39
CA ASN A 389 30.03 3.97 -9.41
C ASN A 389 29.56 2.62 -8.89
N GLU A 390 30.44 1.89 -8.20
CA GLU A 390 30.16 0.53 -7.71
C GLU A 390 28.95 0.45 -6.78
N ARG A 391 28.69 1.50 -5.98
CA ARG A 391 27.50 1.57 -5.14
C ARG A 391 26.23 1.56 -5.98
N TYR A 392 26.13 2.41 -7.00
CA TYR A 392 24.96 2.45 -7.87
C TYR A 392 24.83 1.23 -8.78
N LYS A 393 25.95 0.62 -9.20
CA LYS A 393 25.93 -0.65 -9.93
C LYS A 393 25.36 -1.77 -9.07
N ALA A 394 25.80 -1.86 -7.81
CA ALA A 394 25.26 -2.83 -6.85
C ALA A 394 23.77 -2.58 -6.57
N MET A 395 23.34 -1.31 -6.50
CA MET A 395 21.92 -0.95 -6.35
C MET A 395 21.08 -1.42 -7.55
N MET A 396 21.52 -1.13 -8.79
CA MET A 396 20.84 -1.59 -10.00
C MET A 396 20.82 -3.13 -10.08
N ALA A 397 21.93 -3.80 -9.77
CA ALA A 397 21.98 -5.26 -9.75
C ALA A 397 21.03 -5.88 -8.70
N ASN A 398 20.88 -5.23 -7.53
CA ASN A 398 19.91 -5.65 -6.52
C ASN A 398 18.47 -5.49 -7.02
N MET A 399 18.15 -4.38 -7.70
CA MET A 399 16.83 -4.15 -8.29
C MET A 399 16.50 -5.18 -9.37
N LEU A 400 17.42 -5.45 -10.32
CA LEU A 400 17.23 -6.48 -11.34
C LEU A 400 17.03 -7.88 -10.75
N ARG A 401 17.78 -8.21 -9.69
CA ARG A 401 17.61 -9.47 -8.96
C ARG A 401 16.23 -9.55 -8.30
N LYS A 402 15.74 -8.47 -7.68
CA LYS A 402 14.38 -8.42 -7.10
C LYS A 402 13.30 -8.62 -8.17
N LEU A 403 13.55 -8.16 -9.38
CA LEU A 403 12.69 -8.40 -10.55
C LEU A 403 12.81 -9.82 -11.14
N GLY A 404 13.66 -10.68 -10.57
CA GLY A 404 13.85 -12.06 -11.04
C GLY A 404 14.42 -12.14 -12.45
N THR A 405 15.26 -11.18 -12.85
CA THR A 405 15.83 -11.14 -14.19
C THR A 405 17.35 -11.01 -14.20
N ASP A 406 17.98 -11.65 -15.19
CA ASP A 406 19.41 -11.59 -15.46
C ASP A 406 19.73 -10.67 -16.66
N ARG A 407 18.86 -9.69 -16.96
CA ARG A 407 19.01 -8.72 -18.07
C ARG A 407 20.19 -7.77 -17.82
N SER A 408 21.40 -8.29 -18.02
CA SER A 408 22.68 -7.57 -17.88
C SER A 408 22.89 -6.49 -18.94
N ASP A 409 22.06 -6.44 -19.98
CA ASP A 409 22.03 -5.39 -20.99
C ASP A 409 21.36 -4.10 -20.49
N ILE A 410 20.60 -4.14 -19.39
CA ILE A 410 20.04 -2.93 -18.76
C ILE A 410 21.14 -2.19 -18.02
N ASN A 411 21.50 -1.02 -18.55
CA ASN A 411 22.58 -0.19 -18.02
C ASN A 411 22.19 1.29 -17.81
N THR A 412 20.94 1.66 -18.05
CA THR A 412 20.40 3.00 -17.76
C THR A 412 19.27 2.92 -16.73
N TRP A 413 19.08 3.99 -15.97
CA TRP A 413 17.99 4.07 -15.00
C TRP A 413 16.62 4.03 -15.66
N PHE A 414 16.47 4.63 -16.85
CA PHE A 414 15.20 4.62 -17.57
C PHE A 414 14.82 3.21 -18.05
N ALA A 415 15.78 2.44 -18.59
CA ALA A 415 15.52 1.07 -18.99
C ALA A 415 15.17 0.17 -17.80
N LEU A 416 15.79 0.42 -16.64
CA LEU A 416 15.42 -0.25 -15.39
C LEU A 416 14.00 0.11 -14.95
N MET A 417 13.61 1.38 -15.01
CA MET A 417 12.27 1.85 -14.64
C MET A 417 11.17 1.26 -15.53
N ASP A 418 11.34 1.27 -16.86
CA ASP A 418 10.35 0.66 -17.76
C ASP A 418 10.20 -0.85 -17.50
N LEU A 419 11.31 -1.56 -17.24
CA LEU A 419 11.24 -2.98 -16.89
C LEU A 419 10.54 -3.21 -15.55
N ASP A 420 10.87 -2.40 -14.54
CA ASP A 420 10.25 -2.48 -13.20
C ASP A 420 8.74 -2.23 -13.29
N ASP A 421 8.33 -1.20 -14.03
CA ASP A 421 6.93 -0.90 -14.33
C ASP A 421 6.25 -2.06 -15.08
N GLU A 422 6.88 -2.62 -16.11
CA GLU A 422 6.36 -3.77 -16.86
C GLU A 422 6.13 -4.97 -15.94
N LYS A 423 7.09 -5.29 -15.06
CA LYS A 423 7.02 -6.44 -14.16
C LYS A 423 6.03 -6.26 -13.02
N THR A 424 5.96 -5.06 -12.47
CA THR A 424 5.07 -4.72 -11.35
C THR A 424 3.60 -4.76 -11.76
N PHE A 425 3.29 -4.24 -12.95
CA PHE A 425 1.93 -4.19 -13.47
C PHE A 425 1.62 -5.25 -14.54
N ALA A 426 2.53 -6.21 -14.72
CA ALA A 426 2.27 -7.40 -15.52
C ALA A 426 1.06 -8.15 -14.96
N VAL A 427 0.25 -8.66 -15.89
CA VAL A 427 -1.00 -9.37 -15.58
C VAL A 427 -0.74 -10.75 -15.00
#